data_AF-A0A9E3SQI4-F1
#
_entry.id   AF-A0A9E3SQI4-F1
#
_cell.length_a   1.000
_cell.length_b   1.000
_cell.length_c   1.000
_cell.angle_alpha   90.00
_cell.angle_beta   90.00
_cell.angle_gamma   90.00
#
_symmetry.space_group_name_H-M   'P 1'
#
loop_
_entity.id
_entity.type
_entity.pdbx_description
1 polymer ?
#
loop_
_entity_poly.entity_id
_entity_poly.type
_entity_poly.pdbx_seq_one_letter_code
_entity_poly.pdbx_strand_id
1 'polypeptide(L)'
;MRDVFPGYYRPTPAEFDDLWQDCIFTFDANVLLDIYSYRPQTRDELFKVLNDIRDRIWISNQAALEYQRKRASIIAQQSNVYETLLSQLPKMQKSHIDFGKLIEHPSIEAASLRHQIEKMQTDATQALEAIKKEIEVLRRNHPDWSVDNDPIRDEIDKLFEGQVGPRYSDDRLQAIYEEGDDRYLCNRPPGFADRSKEGTRKFGDLIIWYQTIDYAKKIQKPVIFVTHDGKSDWWQMSGDKTLGPHPELIQEMWEKAGAKFYIYTSDRFMKYAKEYLGLDTSDESIEEVEEVRKYSENIRMGRITGIDALASVNATLAHQIANLTMPNISDLFADQITGIDALASVNATLAHQMANLTMPNISDLFADRIADIDTQADTNDILSDQYAEQTKVAISTDNSLTAEASNVEQDTDDTNGTIQDA
;
A
#
# COMPACT_ATOMS: atom_id res chain seq x y z
N MET A 1 10.55 -21.75 24.94
CA MET A 1 10.51 -21.15 23.58
C MET A 1 9.42 -20.09 23.48
N ARG A 2 8.14 -20.42 23.71
CA ARG A 2 7.04 -19.44 23.66
C ARG A 2 7.25 -18.20 24.54
N ASP A 3 7.69 -18.40 25.78
CA ASP A 3 7.89 -17.29 26.73
C ASP A 3 9.11 -16.41 26.43
N VAL A 4 10.08 -16.94 25.68
CA VAL A 4 11.33 -16.24 25.33
C VAL A 4 11.20 -15.49 24.02
N PHE A 5 10.39 -16.02 23.10
CA PHE A 5 10.21 -15.49 21.75
C PHE A 5 8.73 -15.19 21.43
N PRO A 6 8.02 -14.40 22.26
CA PRO A 6 6.59 -14.15 22.08
C PRO A 6 6.23 -13.62 20.69
N GLY A 7 7.11 -12.88 20.03
CA GLY A 7 6.86 -12.32 18.70
C GLY A 7 6.66 -13.34 17.57
N TYR A 8 7.09 -14.59 17.73
CA TYR A 8 6.92 -15.63 16.71
C TYR A 8 5.66 -16.48 16.91
N TYR A 9 4.89 -16.21 17.97
CA TYR A 9 3.69 -16.97 18.28
C TYR A 9 2.46 -16.08 18.16
N ARG A 10 1.58 -16.44 17.23
CA ARG A 10 0.26 -15.80 17.15
C ARG A 10 -0.54 -16.10 18.42
N PRO A 11 -1.23 -15.11 19.02
CA PRO A 11 -2.15 -15.35 20.11
C PRO A 11 -3.24 -16.35 19.72
N THR A 12 -3.59 -17.22 20.67
CA THR A 12 -4.76 -18.09 20.60
C THR A 12 -6.06 -17.28 20.76
N PRO A 13 -7.23 -17.84 20.41
CA PRO A 13 -8.51 -17.14 20.61
C PRO A 13 -8.70 -16.63 22.06
N ALA A 14 -8.41 -17.47 23.07
CA ALA A 14 -8.50 -17.06 24.47
C ALA A 14 -7.53 -15.92 24.82
N GLU A 15 -6.30 -15.93 24.27
CA GLU A 15 -5.35 -14.83 24.47
C GLU A 15 -5.78 -13.54 23.76
N PHE A 16 -6.51 -13.63 22.64
CA PHE A 16 -7.14 -12.48 22.00
C PHE A 16 -8.30 -11.94 22.83
N ASP A 17 -9.12 -12.81 23.42
CA ASP A 17 -10.22 -12.41 24.30
C ASP A 17 -9.67 -11.62 25.51
N ASP A 18 -8.63 -12.15 26.18
CA ASP A 18 -7.94 -11.46 27.27
C ASP A 18 -7.37 -10.11 26.84
N LEU A 19 -6.79 -10.07 25.63
CA LEU A 19 -6.19 -8.87 25.08
C LEU A 19 -7.26 -7.81 24.79
N TRP A 20 -8.37 -8.16 24.16
CA TRP A 20 -9.48 -7.24 23.87
C TRP A 20 -10.19 -6.71 25.12
N GLN A 21 -10.22 -7.48 26.20
CA GLN A 21 -10.86 -7.06 27.45
C GLN A 21 -10.13 -5.91 28.17
N ASP A 22 -8.80 -5.92 28.21
CA ASP A 22 -8.02 -4.97 29.04
C ASP A 22 -7.00 -4.11 28.24
N CYS A 23 -6.87 -4.30 26.93
CA CYS A 23 -5.92 -3.50 26.16
C CYS A 23 -6.25 -2.01 26.12
N ILE A 24 -5.20 -1.22 25.89
CA ILE A 24 -5.30 0.12 25.34
C ILE A 24 -5.22 0.06 23.81
N PHE A 25 -6.12 0.77 23.14
CA PHE A 25 -6.06 1.01 21.71
C PHE A 25 -5.30 2.29 21.44
N THR A 26 -4.28 2.20 20.59
CA THR A 26 -3.58 3.36 20.03
C THR A 26 -3.68 3.39 18.52
N PHE A 27 -3.78 4.59 17.97
CA PHE A 27 -4.09 4.80 16.56
C PHE A 27 -2.97 5.55 15.87
N ASP A 28 -2.67 5.12 14.66
CA ASP A 28 -1.89 5.90 13.72
C ASP A 28 -2.73 7.08 13.18
N ALA A 29 -2.06 8.15 12.73
CA ALA A 29 -2.68 9.31 12.14
C ALA A 29 -3.50 8.96 10.90
N ASN A 30 -3.06 7.98 10.10
CA ASN A 30 -3.76 7.57 8.88
C ASN A 30 -5.18 7.04 9.15
N VAL A 31 -5.39 6.33 10.26
CA VAL A 31 -6.70 5.81 10.65
C VAL A 31 -7.68 6.96 10.89
N LEU A 32 -7.22 8.01 11.59
CA LEU A 32 -8.02 9.19 11.87
C LEU A 32 -8.26 10.07 10.64
N LEU A 33 -7.27 10.17 9.75
CA LEU A 33 -7.38 10.92 8.49
C LEU A 33 -8.33 10.24 7.51
N ASP A 34 -8.39 8.91 7.48
CA ASP A 34 -9.23 8.19 6.52
C ASP A 34 -10.73 8.23 6.88
N ILE A 35 -11.08 8.66 8.10
CA ILE A 35 -12.46 9.05 8.47
C ILE A 35 -13.02 10.09 7.51
N TYR A 36 -12.13 10.89 6.90
CA TYR A 36 -12.49 11.91 5.93
C TYR A 36 -12.94 11.35 4.58
N SER A 37 -12.58 10.11 4.29
CA SER A 37 -12.88 9.43 3.03
C SER A 37 -14.11 8.51 3.13
N TYR A 38 -14.58 8.21 4.34
CA TYR A 38 -15.71 7.29 4.54
C TYR A 38 -17.06 7.95 4.29
N ARG A 39 -18.01 7.15 3.80
CA ARG A 39 -19.45 7.46 3.74
C ARG A 39 -19.98 7.77 5.14
N PRO A 40 -21.04 8.59 5.26
CA PRO A 40 -21.62 8.96 6.55
C PRO A 40 -21.93 7.76 7.46
N GLN A 41 -22.52 6.69 6.92
CA GLN A 41 -22.83 5.49 7.68
C GLN A 41 -21.58 4.85 8.30
N THR A 42 -20.55 4.57 7.51
CA THR A 42 -19.29 3.94 7.95
C THR A 42 -18.55 4.80 8.97
N ARG A 43 -18.59 6.12 8.79
CA ARG A 43 -18.07 7.09 9.75
C ARG A 43 -18.80 7.01 11.09
N ASP A 44 -20.13 7.02 11.07
CA ASP A 44 -20.94 6.95 12.28
C ASP A 44 -20.74 5.62 13.02
N GLU A 45 -20.63 4.51 12.28
CA GLU A 45 -20.31 3.19 12.84
C GLU A 45 -18.92 3.16 13.48
N LEU A 46 -17.89 3.70 12.81
CA LEU A 46 -16.55 3.81 13.39
C LEU A 46 -16.54 4.69 14.64
N PHE A 47 -17.25 5.83 14.64
CA PHE A 47 -17.35 6.67 15.83
C PHE A 47 -18.07 5.99 16.99
N LYS A 48 -19.09 5.16 16.72
CA LYS A 48 -19.70 4.32 17.76
C LYS A 48 -18.69 3.36 18.37
N VAL A 49 -17.91 2.66 17.52
CA VAL A 49 -16.83 1.77 17.98
C VAL A 49 -15.85 2.54 18.87
N LEU A 50 -15.34 3.68 18.41
CA LEU A 50 -14.37 4.49 19.16
C LEU A 50 -14.93 5.02 20.49
N ASN A 51 -16.21 5.40 20.52
CA ASN A 51 -16.88 5.84 21.75
C ASN A 51 -17.05 4.70 22.77
N ASP A 52 -17.41 3.50 22.32
CA ASP A 52 -17.55 2.33 23.20
C ASP A 52 -16.23 1.94 23.89
N ILE A 53 -15.09 2.21 23.25
CA ILE A 53 -13.76 1.95 23.80
C ILE A 53 -13.07 3.21 24.35
N ARG A 54 -13.78 4.35 24.50
CA ARG A 54 -13.19 5.65 24.83
C ARG A 54 -12.30 5.66 26.08
N ASP A 55 -12.65 4.88 27.11
CA ASP A 55 -11.84 4.81 28.34
C ASP A 55 -10.53 4.02 28.16
N ARG A 56 -10.34 3.40 27.00
CA ARG A 56 -9.20 2.57 26.62
C ARG A 56 -8.50 3.05 25.37
N ILE A 57 -8.78 4.26 24.87
CA ILE A 57 -8.04 4.84 23.75
C ILE A 57 -6.93 5.76 24.25
N TRP A 58 -5.83 5.77 23.52
CA TRP A 58 -4.73 6.69 23.68
C TRP A 58 -4.11 7.00 22.32
N ILE A 59 -3.49 8.15 22.14
CA ILE A 59 -2.74 8.44 20.92
C ILE A 59 -1.40 9.09 21.23
N SER A 60 -0.37 8.69 20.49
CA SER A 60 0.95 9.30 20.60
C SER A 60 0.90 10.78 20.20
N ASN A 61 1.77 11.60 20.78
CA ASN A 61 1.89 13.00 20.41
C ASN A 61 2.25 13.15 18.92
N GLN A 62 3.13 12.28 18.42
CA GLN A 62 3.55 12.29 17.03
C GLN A 62 2.38 11.98 16.08
N ALA A 63 1.60 10.94 16.35
CA ALA A 63 0.43 10.61 15.52
C ALA A 63 -0.62 11.74 15.56
N ALA A 64 -0.89 12.32 16.73
CA ALA A 64 -1.76 13.48 16.85
C ALA A 64 -1.25 14.70 16.07
N LEU A 65 0.06 14.99 16.13
CA LEU A 65 0.67 16.07 15.37
C LEU A 65 0.59 15.84 13.85
N GLU A 66 0.79 14.60 13.42
CA GLU A 66 0.67 14.22 12.01
C GLU A 66 -0.76 14.37 11.49
N TYR A 67 -1.75 13.96 12.28
CA TYR A 67 -3.16 14.20 11.99
C TYR A 67 -3.42 15.70 11.79
N GLN A 68 -3.01 16.55 12.75
CA GLN A 68 -3.23 18.00 12.68
C GLN A 68 -2.55 18.63 11.44
N ARG A 69 -1.34 18.19 11.09
CA ARG A 69 -0.61 18.71 9.91
C ARG A 69 -1.22 18.30 8.58
N LYS A 70 -1.75 17.08 8.49
CA LYS A 70 -2.24 16.49 7.23
C LYS A 70 -3.72 16.77 6.98
N ARG A 71 -4.51 17.03 8.02
CA ARG A 71 -5.98 17.18 7.94
C ARG A 71 -6.45 18.13 6.83
N ALA A 72 -5.95 19.37 6.81
CA ALA A 72 -6.37 20.36 5.82
C ALA A 72 -6.08 19.92 4.38
N SER A 73 -4.97 19.21 4.17
CA SER A 73 -4.62 18.66 2.85
C SER A 73 -5.53 17.52 2.44
N ILE A 74 -5.93 16.65 3.38
CA ILE A 74 -6.85 15.54 3.11
C ILE A 74 -8.24 16.07 2.76
N ILE A 75 -8.75 17.04 3.53
CA ILE A 75 -10.02 17.72 3.23
C ILE A 75 -9.98 18.30 1.80
N ALA A 76 -8.93 19.06 1.47
CA ALA A 76 -8.79 19.66 0.14
C ALA A 76 -8.70 18.60 -0.96
N GLN A 77 -8.02 17.48 -0.70
CA GLN A 77 -7.92 16.37 -1.64
C GLN A 77 -9.29 15.75 -1.93
N GLN A 78 -10.13 15.51 -0.90
CA GLN A 78 -11.47 14.94 -1.07
C GLN A 78 -12.35 15.84 -1.95
N SER A 79 -12.32 17.15 -1.73
CA SER A 79 -13.04 18.11 -2.58
C SER A 79 -12.55 18.09 -4.04
N ASN A 80 -11.25 17.88 -4.26
CA ASN A 80 -10.64 17.88 -5.59
C ASN A 80 -10.80 16.55 -6.36
N VAL A 81 -11.27 15.48 -5.72
CA VAL A 81 -11.58 14.20 -6.41
C VAL A 81 -12.61 14.45 -7.50
N TYR A 82 -13.67 15.20 -7.21
CA TYR A 82 -14.73 15.51 -8.18
C TYR A 82 -14.22 16.30 -9.39
N GLU A 83 -13.41 17.34 -9.16
CA GLU A 83 -12.79 18.11 -10.25
C GLU A 83 -11.87 17.24 -11.10
N THR A 84 -11.12 16.36 -10.46
CA THR A 84 -10.26 15.40 -11.15
C THR A 84 -11.10 14.48 -12.04
N LEU A 85 -12.15 13.84 -11.50
CA LEU A 85 -13.05 12.98 -12.26
C LEU A 85 -13.68 13.73 -13.45
N LEU A 86 -14.23 14.93 -13.21
CA LEU A 86 -14.85 15.76 -14.25
C LEU A 86 -13.85 16.15 -15.35
N SER A 87 -12.58 16.38 -15.02
CA SER A 87 -11.54 16.72 -16.00
C SER A 87 -11.11 15.54 -16.88
N GLN A 88 -11.35 14.31 -16.47
CA GLN A 88 -10.95 13.09 -17.18
C GLN A 88 -12.04 12.59 -18.14
N LEU A 89 -13.33 12.82 -17.85
CA LEU A 89 -14.43 12.42 -18.74
C LEU A 89 -14.26 12.92 -20.20
N PRO A 90 -13.87 14.18 -20.46
CA PRO A 90 -13.65 14.65 -21.83
C PRO A 90 -12.46 13.96 -22.52
N LYS A 91 -11.46 13.49 -21.76
CA LYS A 91 -10.30 12.77 -22.30
C LYS A 91 -10.70 11.36 -22.74
N MET A 92 -11.52 10.67 -21.94
CA MET A 92 -12.13 9.38 -22.31
C MET A 92 -13.00 9.49 -23.56
N GLN A 93 -13.70 10.62 -23.72
CA GLN A 93 -14.47 10.89 -24.92
C GLN A 93 -13.56 11.07 -26.16
N LYS A 94 -12.42 11.76 -26.00
CA LYS A 94 -11.46 12.04 -27.07
C LYS A 94 -10.56 10.86 -27.47
N SER A 95 -10.36 9.87 -26.60
CA SER A 95 -9.57 8.66 -26.92
C SER A 95 -10.26 7.68 -27.86
N HIS A 96 -11.32 8.10 -28.55
CA HIS A 96 -11.99 7.30 -29.57
C HIS A 96 -11.07 7.02 -30.75
N ILE A 97 -11.07 5.75 -31.17
CA ILE A 97 -10.53 5.31 -32.45
C ILE A 97 -11.28 6.07 -33.55
N ASP A 98 -10.55 6.85 -34.36
CA ASP A 98 -11.10 7.49 -35.55
C ASP A 98 -11.35 6.43 -36.62
N PHE A 99 -12.51 5.79 -36.55
CA PHE A 99 -12.95 4.83 -37.56
C PHE A 99 -13.24 5.49 -38.92
N GLY A 100 -13.23 6.83 -39.01
CA GLY A 100 -13.50 7.56 -40.25
C GLY A 100 -12.62 7.09 -41.40
N LYS A 101 -11.33 6.85 -41.13
CA LYS A 101 -10.38 6.34 -42.14
C LYS A 101 -10.58 4.87 -42.51
N LEU A 102 -11.10 4.04 -41.60
CA LEU A 102 -11.38 2.62 -41.88
C LEU A 102 -12.67 2.43 -42.66
N ILE A 103 -13.66 3.31 -42.44
CA ILE A 103 -15.00 3.27 -43.01
C ILE A 103 -15.04 3.75 -44.48
N GLU A 104 -14.08 4.58 -44.88
CA GLU A 104 -13.96 5.12 -46.25
C GLU A 104 -13.40 4.12 -47.28
N HIS A 105 -13.03 2.90 -46.87
CA HIS A 105 -12.45 1.93 -47.78
C HIS A 105 -13.49 1.39 -48.79
N PRO A 106 -13.24 1.46 -50.12
CA PRO A 106 -14.22 1.12 -51.16
C PRO A 106 -14.75 -0.33 -51.14
N SER A 107 -14.06 -1.24 -50.45
CA SER A 107 -14.41 -2.67 -50.37
C SER A 107 -15.37 -3.03 -49.24
N ILE A 108 -15.67 -2.09 -48.34
CA ILE A 108 -16.58 -2.35 -47.22
C ILE A 108 -17.95 -1.76 -47.62
N GLU A 109 -18.95 -2.62 -47.89
CA GLU A 109 -20.37 -2.21 -47.92
C GLU A 109 -20.81 -1.88 -46.48
N ALA A 110 -20.34 -0.73 -46.00
CA ALA A 110 -20.22 -0.45 -44.58
C ALA A 110 -21.43 0.29 -43.99
N ALA A 111 -22.61 0.28 -44.62
CA ALA A 111 -23.75 1.04 -44.08
C ALA A 111 -24.18 0.53 -42.70
N SER A 112 -24.29 -0.80 -42.53
CA SER A 112 -24.58 -1.43 -41.23
C SER A 112 -23.43 -1.22 -40.22
N LEU A 113 -22.17 -1.34 -40.67
CA LEU A 113 -21.01 -1.14 -39.81
C LEU A 113 -20.87 0.33 -39.35
N ARG A 114 -21.12 1.29 -40.24
CA ARG A 114 -21.20 2.73 -39.94
C ARG A 114 -22.25 2.99 -38.87
N HIS A 115 -23.45 2.46 -39.07
CA HIS A 115 -24.55 2.63 -38.13
C HIS A 115 -24.22 2.04 -36.76
N GLN A 116 -23.56 0.88 -36.70
CA GLN A 116 -23.10 0.29 -35.44
C GLN A 116 -22.05 1.15 -34.73
N ILE A 117 -21.09 1.71 -35.46
CA ILE A 117 -20.06 2.60 -34.91
C ILE A 117 -20.66 3.92 -34.41
N GLU A 118 -21.54 4.55 -35.19
CA GLU A 118 -22.26 5.77 -34.80
C GLU A 118 -23.14 5.54 -33.56
N LYS A 119 -23.84 4.40 -33.51
CA LYS A 119 -24.63 4.01 -32.35
C LYS A 119 -23.75 3.82 -31.12
N MET A 120 -22.64 3.07 -31.23
CA MET A 120 -21.69 2.89 -30.13
C MET A 120 -21.14 4.23 -29.61
N GLN A 121 -20.78 5.16 -30.51
CA GLN A 121 -20.32 6.51 -30.12
C GLN A 121 -21.40 7.32 -29.40
N THR A 122 -22.65 7.21 -29.87
CA THR A 122 -23.80 7.88 -29.26
C THR A 122 -24.08 7.32 -27.87
N ASP A 123 -24.12 5.99 -27.73
CA ASP A 123 -24.36 5.29 -26.46
C ASP A 123 -23.24 5.62 -25.45
N ALA A 124 -21.97 5.60 -25.88
CA ALA A 124 -20.84 5.99 -25.05
C ALA A 124 -20.93 7.45 -24.58
N THR A 125 -21.32 8.37 -25.48
CA THR A 125 -21.49 9.79 -25.13
C THR A 125 -22.63 9.99 -24.12
N GLN A 126 -23.75 9.28 -24.29
CA GLN A 126 -24.86 9.32 -23.34
C GLN A 126 -24.48 8.78 -21.97
N ALA A 127 -23.73 7.66 -21.92
CA ALA A 127 -23.23 7.08 -20.69
C ALA A 127 -22.29 8.05 -19.94
N LEU A 128 -21.34 8.68 -20.65
CA LEU A 128 -20.44 9.67 -20.05
C LEU A 128 -21.19 10.89 -19.49
N GLU A 129 -22.22 11.37 -20.18
CA GLU A 129 -23.03 12.49 -19.70
C GLU A 129 -23.91 12.11 -18.49
N ALA A 130 -24.39 10.87 -18.42
CA ALA A 130 -25.08 10.34 -17.24
C ALA A 130 -24.15 10.30 -16.03
N ILE A 131 -22.94 9.74 -16.19
CA ILE A 131 -21.89 9.70 -15.15
C ILE A 131 -21.54 11.12 -14.68
N LYS A 132 -21.37 12.06 -15.61
CA LYS A 132 -21.09 13.47 -15.30
C LYS A 132 -22.18 14.07 -14.41
N LYS A 133 -23.45 13.85 -14.74
CA LYS A 133 -24.58 14.36 -13.94
C LYS A 133 -24.59 13.77 -12.53
N GLU A 134 -24.26 12.50 -12.40
CA GLU A 134 -24.18 11.82 -11.11
C GLU A 134 -23.03 12.37 -10.25
N ILE A 135 -21.84 12.53 -10.82
CA ILE A 135 -20.69 13.17 -10.16
C ILE A 135 -21.06 14.58 -9.66
N GLU A 136 -21.79 15.35 -10.46
CA GLU A 136 -22.27 16.69 -10.08
C GLU A 136 -23.31 16.68 -8.96
N VAL A 137 -24.13 15.63 -8.85
CA VAL A 137 -25.05 15.42 -7.72
C VAL A 137 -24.24 15.10 -6.46
N LEU A 138 -23.30 14.15 -6.56
CA LEU A 138 -22.44 13.76 -5.44
C LEU A 138 -21.60 14.93 -4.95
N ARG A 139 -20.99 15.72 -5.84
CA ARG A 139 -20.21 16.92 -5.49
C ARG A 139 -21.04 17.94 -4.71
N ARG A 140 -22.30 18.17 -5.10
CA ARG A 140 -23.20 19.11 -4.40
C ARG A 140 -23.64 18.62 -3.03
N ASN A 141 -23.73 17.30 -2.85
CA ASN A 141 -24.13 16.68 -1.58
C ASN A 141 -22.92 16.33 -0.69
N HIS A 142 -21.69 16.40 -1.22
CA HIS A 142 -20.48 16.20 -0.44
C HIS A 142 -20.43 17.27 0.65
N PRO A 143 -20.26 16.91 1.92
CA PRO A 143 -20.30 17.92 2.96
C PRO A 143 -19.11 18.87 2.78
N ASP A 144 -19.34 20.16 3.02
CA ASP A 144 -18.30 21.20 2.93
C ASP A 144 -17.59 21.30 4.27
N TRP A 145 -16.45 20.61 4.37
CA TRP A 145 -15.67 20.57 5.60
C TRP A 145 -14.68 21.69 5.44
N SER A 146 -15.02 22.84 6.00
CA SER A 146 -14.12 23.99 5.99
C SER A 146 -13.29 23.99 7.26
N VAL A 147 -12.22 24.80 7.29
CA VAL A 147 -11.43 24.99 8.52
C VAL A 147 -12.30 25.44 9.70
N ASP A 148 -13.40 26.12 9.41
CA ASP A 148 -14.32 26.70 10.40
C ASP A 148 -15.55 25.81 10.71
N ASN A 149 -15.73 24.70 9.99
CA ASN A 149 -16.84 23.77 10.18
C ASN A 149 -16.39 22.32 9.90
N ASP A 150 -15.81 21.68 10.91
CA ASP A 150 -15.23 20.34 10.84
C ASP A 150 -15.77 19.45 11.98
N PRO A 151 -16.98 18.86 11.82
CA PRO A 151 -17.60 18.05 12.87
C PRO A 151 -16.81 16.78 13.19
N ILE A 152 -15.97 16.30 12.27
CA ILE A 152 -15.13 15.11 12.50
C ILE A 152 -13.98 15.46 13.41
N ARG A 153 -13.35 16.62 13.21
CA ARG A 153 -12.38 17.14 14.17
C ARG A 153 -13.01 17.29 15.55
N ASP A 154 -14.21 17.86 15.65
CA ASP A 154 -14.85 18.07 16.95
C ASP A 154 -15.08 16.75 17.69
N GLU A 155 -15.51 15.69 17.00
CA GLU A 155 -15.66 14.36 17.60
C GLU A 155 -14.31 13.72 17.97
N ILE A 156 -13.28 13.85 17.13
CA ILE A 156 -11.92 13.37 17.45
C ILE A 156 -11.35 14.11 18.66
N ASP A 157 -11.52 15.43 18.73
CA ASP A 157 -11.04 16.25 19.85
C ASP A 157 -11.72 15.83 21.17
N LYS A 158 -13.02 15.51 21.15
CA LYS A 158 -13.75 14.96 22.32
C LYS A 158 -13.30 13.55 22.71
N LEU A 159 -13.06 12.68 21.72
CA LEU A 159 -12.62 11.30 21.94
C LEU A 159 -11.26 11.28 22.66
N PHE A 160 -10.30 12.05 22.15
CA PHE A 160 -8.93 12.05 22.65
C PHE A 160 -8.63 13.13 23.71
N GLU A 161 -9.65 13.78 24.27
CA GLU A 161 -9.48 14.75 25.34
C GLU A 161 -8.76 14.11 26.54
N GLY A 162 -7.56 14.61 26.87
CA GLY A 162 -6.72 14.05 27.93
C GLY A 162 -6.04 12.71 27.60
N GLN A 163 -6.26 12.15 26.41
CA GLN A 163 -5.72 10.86 25.97
C GLN A 163 -4.56 10.99 24.96
N VAL A 164 -4.02 12.19 24.79
CA VAL A 164 -2.84 12.44 23.94
C VAL A 164 -1.57 12.34 24.78
N GLY A 165 -0.60 11.57 24.31
CA GLY A 165 0.73 11.46 24.92
C GLY A 165 1.48 12.80 24.99
N PRO A 166 2.40 12.96 25.95
CA PRO A 166 3.23 14.14 26.02
C PRO A 166 4.22 14.17 24.85
N ARG A 167 4.56 15.38 24.37
CA ARG A 167 5.67 15.57 23.44
C ARG A 167 6.99 15.21 24.12
N TYR A 168 7.88 14.52 23.42
CA TYR A 168 9.26 14.34 23.88
C TYR A 168 10.03 15.67 23.92
N SER A 169 11.00 15.77 24.82
CA SER A 169 11.95 16.88 24.83
C SER A 169 12.80 16.85 23.54
N ASP A 170 13.33 18.01 23.18
CA ASP A 170 14.20 18.12 21.99
C ASP A 170 15.44 17.22 22.11
N ASP A 171 16.03 17.10 23.31
CA ASP A 171 17.14 16.18 23.58
C ASP A 171 16.76 14.72 23.36
N ARG A 172 15.55 14.32 23.77
CA ARG A 172 15.06 12.95 23.56
C ARG A 172 14.79 12.70 22.08
N LEU A 173 14.24 13.68 21.36
CA LEU A 173 14.06 13.57 19.91
C LEU A 173 15.39 13.42 19.18
N GLN A 174 16.40 14.21 19.56
CA GLN A 174 17.74 14.12 18.98
C GLN A 174 18.38 12.74 19.20
N ALA A 175 18.28 12.20 20.41
CA ALA A 175 18.77 10.85 20.70
C ALA A 175 18.04 9.77 19.87
N ILE A 176 16.74 9.93 19.63
CA ILE A 176 15.96 9.02 18.78
C ILE A 176 16.40 9.12 17.31
N TYR A 177 16.76 10.30 16.82
CA TYR A 177 17.26 10.48 15.46
C TYR A 177 18.60 9.77 15.25
N GLU A 178 19.51 9.89 16.21
CA GLU A 178 20.81 9.21 16.19
C GLU A 178 20.64 7.68 16.24
N GLU A 179 19.84 7.16 17.16
CA GLU A 179 19.56 5.72 17.24
C GLU A 179 18.80 5.20 16.00
N GLY A 180 17.91 6.04 15.45
CA GLY A 180 17.09 5.70 14.31
C GLY A 180 17.91 5.45 13.05
N ASP A 181 18.96 6.23 12.82
CA ASP A 181 19.86 6.03 11.68
C ASP A 181 20.54 4.65 11.75
N ASP A 182 21.05 4.27 12.92
CA ASP A 182 21.63 2.94 13.15
C ASP A 182 20.60 1.81 13.00
N ARG A 183 19.39 1.99 13.55
CA ARG A 183 18.28 1.02 13.37
C ARG A 183 17.97 0.79 11.89
N TYR A 184 17.89 1.87 11.11
CA TYR A 184 17.48 1.79 9.71
C TYR A 184 18.56 1.17 8.83
N LEU A 185 19.85 1.35 9.16
CA LEU A 185 20.95 0.64 8.52
C LEU A 185 20.84 -0.88 8.72
N CYS A 186 20.40 -1.32 9.89
CA CYS A 186 20.17 -2.74 10.20
C CYS A 186 18.77 -3.25 9.79
N ASN A 187 17.95 -2.45 9.10
CA ASN A 187 16.54 -2.75 8.80
C ASN A 187 15.71 -3.17 10.03
N ARG A 188 16.01 -2.57 11.20
CA ARG A 188 15.29 -2.87 12.44
C ARG A 188 13.99 -2.05 12.50
N PRO A 189 12.81 -2.69 12.68
CA PRO A 189 11.52 -2.01 12.65
C PRO A 189 11.24 -1.15 13.91
N PRO A 190 10.24 -0.25 13.87
CA PRO A 190 9.54 0.23 12.68
C PRO A 190 10.25 1.45 12.06
N GLY A 191 9.85 1.86 10.86
CA GLY A 191 10.25 3.11 10.20
C GLY A 191 11.37 2.99 9.17
N PHE A 192 12.07 1.85 9.06
CA PHE A 192 13.16 1.70 8.08
C PHE A 192 12.68 1.80 6.63
N ALA A 193 11.40 1.51 6.37
CA ALA A 193 10.81 1.65 5.04
C ALA A 193 10.69 3.13 4.60
N ASP A 194 10.76 4.06 5.55
CA ASP A 194 10.70 5.50 5.31
C ASP A 194 12.07 6.19 5.27
N ARG A 195 13.18 5.42 5.22
CA ARG A 195 14.56 5.94 5.21
C ARG A 195 14.87 6.94 4.09
N SER A 196 14.12 6.92 3.00
CA SER A 196 14.27 7.84 1.86
C SER A 196 13.60 9.21 2.09
N LYS A 197 12.80 9.38 3.15
CA LYS A 197 12.19 10.67 3.49
C LYS A 197 13.24 11.65 4.00
N GLU A 198 13.06 12.92 3.65
CA GLU A 198 14.03 13.97 3.99
C GLU A 198 13.94 14.42 5.45
N GLY A 199 15.13 14.68 6.03
CA GLY A 199 15.28 15.27 7.36
C GLY A 199 14.74 14.36 8.47
N THR A 200 14.10 14.97 9.46
CA THR A 200 13.57 14.24 10.63
C THR A 200 12.26 13.51 10.37
N ARG A 201 11.64 13.71 9.19
CA ARG A 201 10.35 13.08 8.84
C ARG A 201 10.44 11.55 8.72
N LYS A 202 11.62 11.01 8.42
CA LYS A 202 11.87 9.56 8.36
C LYS A 202 11.74 8.85 9.71
N PHE A 203 11.78 9.60 10.82
CA PHE A 203 11.70 9.04 12.18
C PHE A 203 10.30 9.10 12.79
N GLY A 204 9.27 9.52 12.05
CA GLY A 204 7.89 9.62 12.55
C GLY A 204 7.39 8.33 13.18
N ASP A 205 7.48 7.22 12.44
CA ASP A 205 7.10 5.88 12.88
C ASP A 205 7.86 5.45 14.15
N LEU A 206 9.17 5.73 14.21
CA LEU A 206 10.00 5.40 15.37
C LEU A 206 9.61 6.22 16.61
N ILE A 207 9.25 7.50 16.45
CA ILE A 207 8.74 8.32 17.57
C ILE A 207 7.40 7.78 18.05
N ILE A 208 6.46 7.46 17.15
CA ILE A 208 5.16 6.85 17.51
C ILE A 208 5.41 5.57 18.32
N TRP A 209 6.34 4.73 17.86
CA TRP A 209 6.69 3.47 18.51
C TRP A 209 7.23 3.66 19.92
N TYR A 210 8.20 4.54 20.12
CA TYR A 210 8.74 4.81 21.45
C TYR A 210 7.74 5.45 22.40
N GLN A 211 6.89 6.37 21.91
CA GLN A 211 5.83 6.92 22.74
C GLN A 211 4.84 5.85 23.18
N THR A 212 4.54 4.89 22.30
CA THR A 212 3.67 3.75 22.60
C THR A 212 4.31 2.83 23.65
N ILE A 213 5.60 2.50 23.53
CA ILE A 213 6.35 1.70 24.52
C ILE A 213 6.36 2.40 25.89
N ASP A 214 6.67 3.69 25.94
CA ASP A 214 6.73 4.44 27.19
C ASP A 214 5.35 4.51 27.88
N TYR A 215 4.29 4.69 27.09
CA TYR A 215 2.93 4.65 27.61
C TYR A 215 2.57 3.26 28.14
N ALA A 216 2.80 2.20 27.35
CA ALA A 216 2.58 0.81 27.74
C ALA A 216 3.31 0.45 29.04
N LYS A 217 4.56 0.91 29.18
CA LYS A 217 5.37 0.72 30.38
C LYS A 217 4.76 1.41 31.61
N LYS A 218 4.16 2.58 31.44
CA LYS A 218 3.52 3.33 32.53
C LYS A 218 2.23 2.68 33.00
N ILE A 219 1.38 2.24 32.08
CA ILE A 219 0.05 1.68 32.37
C ILE A 219 0.08 0.17 32.67
N GLN A 220 1.09 -0.56 32.20
CA GLN A 220 1.23 -2.01 32.40
C GLN A 220 0.02 -2.81 31.88
N LYS A 221 -0.56 -2.38 30.74
CA LYS A 221 -1.65 -3.08 30.05
C LYS A 221 -1.25 -3.49 28.64
N PRO A 222 -1.91 -4.52 28.05
CA PRO A 222 -1.75 -4.84 26.64
C PRO A 222 -2.03 -3.64 25.73
N VAL A 223 -1.42 -3.62 24.55
CA VAL A 223 -1.63 -2.55 23.57
C VAL A 223 -2.04 -3.15 22.22
N ILE A 224 -3.12 -2.64 21.66
CA ILE A 224 -3.47 -2.81 20.25
C ILE A 224 -3.11 -1.52 19.53
N PHE A 225 -2.25 -1.62 18.51
CA PHE A 225 -2.00 -0.53 17.58
C PHE A 225 -2.84 -0.71 16.31
N VAL A 226 -3.59 0.32 15.92
CA VAL A 226 -4.40 0.32 14.70
C VAL A 226 -3.73 1.23 13.67
N THR A 227 -3.40 0.68 12.50
CA THR A 227 -2.76 1.43 11.41
C THR A 227 -3.22 0.92 10.05
N HIS A 228 -3.24 1.81 9.05
CA HIS A 228 -3.36 1.43 7.63
C HIS A 228 -2.02 1.18 6.95
N ASP A 229 -0.90 1.22 7.68
CA ASP A 229 0.40 1.00 7.08
C ASP A 229 0.60 -0.49 6.82
N GLY A 230 0.57 -0.92 5.55
CA GLY A 230 0.85 -2.29 5.11
C GLY A 230 2.33 -2.60 4.88
N LYS A 231 3.26 -1.72 5.28
CA LYS A 231 4.70 -1.92 5.04
C LYS A 231 5.29 -3.08 5.85
N SER A 232 6.38 -3.64 5.31
CA SER A 232 7.09 -4.80 5.88
C SER A 232 7.79 -4.52 7.22
N ASP A 233 7.96 -3.26 7.59
CA ASP A 233 8.53 -2.87 8.89
C ASP A 233 7.51 -2.94 10.04
N TRP A 234 6.20 -2.97 9.72
CA TRP A 234 5.14 -3.20 10.71
C TRP A 234 4.64 -4.64 10.70
N TRP A 235 4.75 -5.33 9.56
CA TRP A 235 4.15 -6.65 9.34
C TRP A 235 5.14 -7.73 8.94
N GLN A 236 4.93 -8.94 9.45
CA GLN A 236 5.60 -10.13 8.96
C GLN A 236 4.95 -10.62 7.66
N MET A 237 5.74 -10.66 6.60
CA MET A 237 5.31 -11.07 5.27
C MET A 237 5.88 -12.44 4.89
N SER A 238 5.08 -13.26 4.21
CA SER A 238 5.52 -14.49 3.55
C SER A 238 4.98 -14.51 2.12
N GLY A 239 5.84 -14.17 1.16
CA GLY A 239 5.39 -13.76 -0.17
C GLY A 239 4.42 -12.58 -0.07
N ASP A 240 3.27 -12.67 -0.72
CA ASP A 240 2.23 -11.63 -0.70
C ASP A 240 1.29 -11.73 0.51
N LYS A 241 1.51 -12.68 1.43
CA LYS A 241 0.63 -12.91 2.57
C LYS A 241 1.19 -12.30 3.84
N THR A 242 0.39 -11.46 4.49
CA THR A 242 0.65 -10.95 5.84
C THR A 242 0.32 -12.00 6.89
N LEU A 243 1.31 -12.43 7.66
CA LEU A 243 1.16 -13.44 8.72
C LEU A 243 0.69 -12.82 10.04
N GLY A 244 1.14 -11.61 10.35
CA GLY A 244 0.85 -10.90 11.60
C GLY A 244 1.81 -9.73 11.82
N PRO A 245 1.77 -9.08 12.99
CA PRO A 245 2.72 -8.01 13.33
C PRO A 245 4.17 -8.50 13.26
N HIS A 246 5.10 -7.60 12.97
CA HIS A 246 6.52 -7.96 12.89
C HIS A 246 7.03 -8.52 14.25
N PRO A 247 7.67 -9.71 14.29
CA PRO A 247 8.07 -10.36 15.54
C PRO A 247 8.94 -9.49 16.44
N GLU A 248 9.88 -8.73 15.87
CA GLU A 248 10.75 -7.81 16.62
C GLU A 248 9.98 -6.70 17.35
N LEU A 249 8.84 -6.24 16.82
CA LEU A 249 8.01 -5.24 17.50
C LEU A 249 7.35 -5.82 18.74
N ILE A 250 6.78 -7.02 18.62
CA ILE A 250 6.18 -7.74 19.76
C ILE A 250 7.27 -8.03 20.80
N GLN A 251 8.44 -8.51 20.36
CA GLN A 251 9.57 -8.79 21.24
C GLN A 251 10.04 -7.54 21.99
N GLU A 252 10.23 -6.42 21.28
CA GLU A 252 10.70 -5.18 21.89
C GLU A 252 9.67 -4.58 22.88
N MET A 253 8.37 -4.65 22.58
CA MET A 253 7.34 -4.24 23.55
C MET A 253 7.42 -5.09 24.82
N TRP A 254 7.53 -6.41 24.65
CA TRP A 254 7.64 -7.32 25.79
C TRP A 254 8.89 -7.02 26.64
N GLU A 255 10.04 -6.83 26.01
CA GLU A 255 11.31 -6.57 26.71
C GLU A 255 11.35 -5.19 27.40
N LYS A 256 10.85 -4.13 26.74
CA LYS A 256 10.95 -2.76 27.25
C LYS A 256 9.80 -2.38 28.20
N ALA A 257 8.59 -2.89 27.95
CA ALA A 257 7.39 -2.51 28.69
C ALA A 257 6.76 -3.66 29.49
N GLY A 258 7.10 -4.93 29.21
CA GLY A 258 6.43 -6.08 29.84
C GLY A 258 4.98 -6.27 29.36
N ALA A 259 4.59 -5.60 28.27
CA ALA A 259 3.21 -5.57 27.79
C ALA A 259 3.02 -6.47 26.56
N LYS A 260 1.85 -7.11 26.48
CA LYS A 260 1.41 -7.79 25.25
C LYS A 260 1.12 -6.75 24.17
N PHE A 261 1.43 -7.06 22.92
CA PHE A 261 1.26 -6.16 21.79
C PHE A 261 0.62 -6.85 20.60
N TYR A 262 -0.29 -6.16 19.91
CA TYR A 262 -0.82 -6.60 18.63
C TYR A 262 -1.11 -5.42 17.70
N ILE A 263 -1.20 -5.70 16.40
CA ILE A 263 -1.53 -4.69 15.38
C ILE A 263 -2.75 -5.14 14.59
N TYR A 264 -3.67 -4.22 14.34
CA TYR A 264 -4.76 -4.39 13.37
C TYR A 264 -4.70 -3.34 12.27
N THR A 265 -5.09 -3.76 11.06
CA THR A 265 -5.60 -2.82 10.06
C THR A 265 -6.99 -2.34 10.47
N SER A 266 -7.44 -1.16 10.03
CA SER A 266 -8.74 -0.65 10.50
C SER A 266 -9.93 -1.53 10.07
N ASP A 267 -9.85 -2.20 8.91
CA ASP A 267 -10.87 -3.16 8.48
C ASP A 267 -10.98 -4.34 9.47
N ARG A 268 -9.83 -4.89 9.88
CA ARG A 268 -9.79 -5.95 10.91
C ARG A 268 -10.22 -5.43 12.27
N PHE A 269 -9.83 -4.21 12.64
CA PHE A 269 -10.27 -3.58 13.88
C PHE A 269 -11.79 -3.45 13.92
N MET A 270 -12.43 -2.96 12.84
CA MET A 270 -13.88 -2.86 12.74
C MET A 270 -14.56 -4.23 12.81
N LYS A 271 -14.02 -5.22 12.11
CA LYS A 271 -14.52 -6.60 12.15
C LYS A 271 -14.47 -7.18 13.56
N TYR A 272 -13.34 -7.08 14.26
CA TYR A 272 -13.22 -7.61 15.60
C TYR A 272 -13.98 -6.75 16.63
N ALA A 273 -14.11 -5.44 16.41
CA ALA A 273 -14.96 -4.60 17.24
C ALA A 273 -16.43 -5.03 17.17
N LYS A 274 -16.95 -5.39 15.98
CA LYS A 274 -18.27 -5.99 15.81
C LYS A 274 -18.42 -7.27 16.65
N GLU A 275 -17.45 -8.16 16.59
CA GLU A 275 -17.46 -9.45 17.32
C GLU A 275 -17.34 -9.26 18.85
N TYR A 276 -16.40 -8.43 19.32
CA TYR A 276 -16.07 -8.28 20.74
C TYR A 276 -16.95 -7.29 21.50
N LEU A 277 -17.45 -6.25 20.83
CA LEU A 277 -18.30 -5.22 21.44
C LEU A 277 -19.79 -5.47 21.20
N GLY A 278 -20.14 -6.41 20.31
CA GLY A 278 -21.54 -6.71 19.97
C GLY A 278 -22.23 -5.55 19.24
N LEU A 279 -21.45 -4.73 18.52
CA LEU A 279 -21.95 -3.57 17.78
C LEU A 279 -22.53 -3.98 16.44
N ASP A 280 -23.61 -3.32 16.04
CA ASP A 280 -24.25 -3.51 14.73
C ASP A 280 -23.51 -2.73 13.64
N THR A 281 -22.26 -3.12 13.39
CA THR A 281 -21.44 -2.62 12.28
C THR A 281 -21.81 -3.42 11.03
N SER A 282 -22.14 -2.73 9.94
CA SER A 282 -22.50 -3.36 8.67
C SER A 282 -21.28 -3.98 7.99
N ASP A 283 -21.48 -5.09 7.27
CA ASP A 283 -20.39 -5.72 6.52
C ASP A 283 -19.95 -4.79 5.37
N GLU A 284 -20.87 -4.03 4.79
CA GLU A 284 -20.64 -3.00 3.78
C GLU A 284 -19.72 -1.87 4.27
N SER A 285 -19.80 -1.50 5.56
CA SER A 285 -18.89 -0.53 6.16
C SER A 285 -17.50 -1.09 6.39
N ILE A 286 -17.37 -2.37 6.75
CA ILE A 286 -16.06 -3.04 6.89
C ILE A 286 -15.39 -3.16 5.52
N GLU A 287 -16.13 -3.53 4.48
CA GLU A 287 -15.65 -3.60 3.10
C GLU A 287 -15.16 -2.23 2.61
N GLU A 288 -15.91 -1.16 2.87
CA GLU A 288 -15.49 0.20 2.52
C GLU A 288 -14.17 0.61 3.21
N VAL A 289 -14.02 0.31 4.51
CA VAL A 289 -12.78 0.60 5.22
C VAL A 289 -11.60 -0.14 4.58
N GLU A 290 -11.81 -1.39 4.15
CA GLU A 290 -10.80 -2.15 3.43
C GLU A 290 -10.46 -1.54 2.06
N GLU A 291 -11.47 -1.11 1.30
CA GLU A 291 -11.30 -0.44 0.00
C GLU A 291 -10.50 0.85 0.12
N VAL A 292 -10.86 1.71 1.07
CA VAL A 292 -10.14 2.97 1.33
C VAL A 292 -8.70 2.71 1.76
N ARG A 293 -8.47 1.71 2.63
CA ARG A 293 -7.10 1.31 3.01
C ARG A 293 -6.28 0.89 1.79
N LYS A 294 -6.82 -0.03 0.96
CA LYS A 294 -6.14 -0.50 -0.26
C LYS A 294 -5.87 0.65 -1.24
N TYR A 295 -6.81 1.58 -1.38
CA TYR A 295 -6.66 2.77 -2.21
C TYR A 295 -5.52 3.66 -1.71
N SER A 296 -5.52 4.00 -0.43
CA SER A 296 -4.48 4.80 0.24
C SER A 296 -3.10 4.14 0.15
N GLU A 297 -3.01 2.82 0.33
CA GLU A 297 -1.78 2.04 0.18
C GLU A 297 -1.25 2.10 -1.26
N ASN A 298 -2.11 1.91 -2.26
CA ASN A 298 -1.72 1.93 -3.66
C ASN A 298 -1.20 3.31 -4.12
N ILE A 299 -1.79 4.40 -3.63
CA ILE A 299 -1.28 5.76 -3.85
C ILE A 299 0.10 5.91 -3.22
N ARG A 300 0.26 5.51 -1.96
CA ARG A 300 1.55 5.61 -1.23
C ARG A 300 2.66 4.82 -1.92
N MET A 301 2.34 3.64 -2.43
CA MET A 301 3.30 2.76 -3.13
C MET A 301 3.59 3.22 -4.57
N GLY A 302 2.96 4.30 -5.04
CA GLY A 302 3.13 4.78 -6.42
C GLY A 302 2.65 3.77 -7.47
N ARG A 303 1.87 2.76 -7.07
CA ARG A 303 1.33 1.70 -7.96
C ARG A 303 0.17 2.20 -8.81
N ILE A 304 -0.39 3.34 -8.42
CA ILE A 304 -1.48 4.01 -9.10
C ILE A 304 -1.03 5.45 -9.31
N THR A 305 -0.88 5.87 -10.56
CA THR A 305 -0.84 7.31 -10.89
C THR A 305 -2.27 7.85 -10.85
N GLY A 306 -2.47 9.17 -10.70
CA GLY A 306 -3.82 9.77 -10.64
C GLY A 306 -4.74 9.46 -11.84
N ILE A 307 -4.20 8.84 -12.91
CA ILE A 307 -4.92 8.35 -14.08
C ILE A 307 -5.31 6.87 -13.93
N ASP A 308 -4.46 6.03 -13.32
CA ASP A 308 -4.76 4.61 -13.02
C ASP A 308 -5.81 4.48 -11.90
N ALA A 309 -5.98 5.53 -11.08
CA ALA A 309 -6.94 5.59 -9.98
C ALA A 309 -8.39 5.46 -10.46
N LEU A 310 -8.67 5.80 -11.71
CA LEU A 310 -9.98 5.61 -12.34
C LEU A 310 -10.29 4.14 -12.62
N ALA A 311 -9.27 3.30 -12.86
CA ALA A 311 -9.47 1.87 -13.06
C ALA A 311 -9.75 1.12 -11.74
N SER A 312 -9.39 1.68 -10.59
CA SER A 312 -9.76 1.16 -9.26
C SER A 312 -11.02 1.81 -8.69
N VAL A 313 -11.32 3.08 -9.03
CA VAL A 313 -12.66 3.67 -8.84
C VAL A 313 -13.70 2.85 -9.61
N ASN A 314 -13.35 2.22 -10.74
CA ASN A 314 -14.23 1.23 -11.37
C ASN A 314 -14.62 0.06 -10.47
N ALA A 315 -13.90 -0.30 -9.39
CA ALA A 315 -14.35 -1.37 -8.49
C ALA A 315 -15.48 -0.89 -7.57
N THR A 316 -15.31 0.26 -6.92
CA THR A 316 -16.33 0.84 -6.02
C THR A 316 -17.51 1.42 -6.81
N LEU A 317 -17.26 2.07 -7.96
CA LEU A 317 -18.32 2.52 -8.87
C LEU A 317 -18.98 1.34 -9.59
N ALA A 318 -18.26 0.28 -10.00
CA ALA A 318 -18.92 -0.91 -10.57
C ALA A 318 -19.72 -1.68 -9.52
N HIS A 319 -19.34 -1.67 -8.24
CA HIS A 319 -20.16 -2.25 -7.18
C HIS A 319 -21.43 -1.44 -6.91
N GLN A 320 -21.33 -0.10 -6.97
CA GLN A 320 -22.47 0.82 -6.92
C GLN A 320 -23.38 0.72 -8.15
N ILE A 321 -22.79 0.57 -9.35
CA ILE A 321 -23.50 0.39 -10.62
C ILE A 321 -24.14 -0.99 -10.67
N ALA A 322 -23.43 -2.08 -10.35
CA ALA A 322 -23.95 -3.45 -10.40
C ALA A 322 -25.14 -3.68 -9.45
N ASN A 323 -25.17 -3.02 -8.29
CA ASN A 323 -26.29 -3.09 -7.35
C ASN A 323 -27.48 -2.19 -7.72
N LEU A 324 -27.29 -1.19 -8.59
CA LEU A 324 -28.35 -0.31 -9.08
C LEU A 324 -28.83 -0.66 -10.50
N THR A 325 -28.04 -1.44 -11.25
CA THR A 325 -28.36 -1.93 -12.59
C THR A 325 -28.44 -3.46 -12.61
N MET A 326 -29.58 -4.03 -12.23
CA MET A 326 -30.15 -5.24 -12.86
C MET A 326 -31.57 -5.44 -12.33
N PRO A 327 -32.61 -5.18 -13.16
CA PRO A 327 -33.09 -6.26 -14.05
C PRO A 327 -33.09 -5.94 -15.56
N ASN A 328 -32.86 -4.68 -15.96
CA ASN A 328 -33.10 -4.30 -17.37
C ASN A 328 -31.90 -4.50 -18.32
N ILE A 329 -30.71 -4.87 -17.84
CA ILE A 329 -29.53 -5.09 -18.70
C ILE A 329 -29.46 -6.56 -19.17
N SER A 330 -29.90 -7.54 -18.38
CA SER A 330 -29.91 -8.94 -18.84
C SER A 330 -30.86 -9.14 -20.02
N ASP A 331 -32.00 -8.43 -20.01
CA ASP A 331 -33.02 -8.55 -21.06
C ASP A 331 -32.62 -7.81 -22.35
N LEU A 332 -31.70 -6.85 -22.27
CA LEU A 332 -31.18 -6.09 -23.42
C LEU A 332 -30.02 -6.80 -24.14
N PHE A 333 -29.37 -7.77 -23.48
CA PHE A 333 -28.19 -8.46 -24.01
C PHE A 333 -28.33 -9.98 -24.10
N ALA A 334 -29.47 -10.58 -23.72
CA ALA A 334 -29.70 -12.03 -23.79
C ALA A 334 -29.44 -12.62 -25.20
N ASP A 335 -29.72 -11.87 -26.26
CA ASP A 335 -29.49 -12.31 -27.65
C ASP A 335 -28.05 -12.07 -28.16
N GLN A 336 -27.21 -11.34 -27.43
CA GLN A 336 -25.82 -11.02 -27.82
C GLN A 336 -24.75 -11.78 -27.03
N ILE A 337 -25.11 -12.52 -25.98
CA ILE A 337 -24.16 -13.27 -25.14
C ILE A 337 -23.46 -14.41 -25.91
N THR A 338 -24.05 -14.92 -26.99
CA THR A 338 -23.40 -15.93 -27.85
C THR A 338 -22.17 -15.41 -28.62
N GLY A 339 -22.00 -14.08 -28.71
CA GLY A 339 -20.84 -13.44 -29.34
C GLY A 339 -19.71 -13.04 -28.37
N ILE A 340 -19.97 -13.04 -27.05
CA ILE A 340 -18.99 -12.62 -26.05
C ILE A 340 -17.94 -13.73 -25.79
N ASP A 341 -18.31 -15.01 -25.94
CA ASP A 341 -17.35 -16.12 -25.90
C ASP A 341 -16.31 -16.05 -27.04
N ALA A 342 -16.66 -15.41 -28.16
CA ALA A 342 -15.71 -15.15 -29.25
C ALA A 342 -14.73 -14.01 -28.89
N LEU A 343 -15.15 -12.98 -28.17
CA LEU A 343 -14.27 -11.89 -27.71
C LEU A 343 -13.36 -12.32 -26.55
N ALA A 344 -13.81 -13.22 -25.68
CA ALA A 344 -12.96 -13.84 -24.67
C ALA A 344 -11.85 -14.70 -25.29
N SER A 345 -12.16 -15.45 -26.37
CA SER A 345 -11.15 -16.23 -27.10
C SER A 345 -10.18 -15.36 -27.92
N VAL A 346 -10.65 -14.22 -28.45
CA VAL A 346 -9.78 -13.23 -29.11
C VAL A 346 -8.88 -12.51 -28.09
N ASN A 347 -9.38 -12.13 -26.91
CA ASN A 347 -8.54 -11.54 -25.85
C ASN A 347 -7.52 -12.53 -25.28
N ALA A 348 -7.85 -13.82 -25.16
CA ALA A 348 -6.89 -14.85 -24.77
C ALA A 348 -5.82 -15.07 -25.86
N THR A 349 -6.21 -15.02 -27.14
CA THR A 349 -5.28 -15.15 -28.27
C THR A 349 -4.39 -13.90 -28.40
N LEU A 350 -4.93 -12.71 -28.15
CA LEU A 350 -4.19 -11.45 -28.17
C LEU A 350 -3.27 -11.34 -26.95
N ALA A 351 -3.69 -11.76 -25.77
CA ALA A 351 -2.84 -11.84 -24.58
C ALA A 351 -1.71 -12.87 -24.75
N HIS A 352 -1.98 -14.01 -25.40
CA HIS A 352 -0.96 -15.01 -25.74
C HIS A 352 -0.02 -14.53 -26.86
N GLN A 353 -0.51 -13.73 -27.81
CA GLN A 353 0.32 -13.08 -28.83
C GLN A 353 1.15 -11.94 -28.24
N MET A 354 0.61 -11.16 -27.30
CA MET A 354 1.33 -10.09 -26.60
C MET A 354 2.39 -10.66 -25.63
N ALA A 355 2.11 -11.78 -24.95
CA ALA A 355 3.10 -12.49 -24.14
C ALA A 355 4.26 -13.05 -24.98
N ASN A 356 3.98 -13.53 -26.20
CA ASN A 356 5.01 -13.96 -27.16
C ASN A 356 5.72 -12.81 -27.90
N LEU A 357 5.19 -11.58 -27.83
CA LEU A 357 5.82 -10.37 -28.37
C LEU A 357 6.69 -9.64 -27.34
N THR A 358 6.62 -10.00 -26.06
CA THR A 358 7.46 -9.43 -24.99
C THR A 358 8.74 -10.20 -24.66
N MET A 359 9.09 -11.24 -25.41
CA MET A 359 10.43 -11.87 -25.42
C MET A 359 10.64 -12.53 -26.79
N PRO A 360 11.47 -11.94 -27.67
CA PRO A 360 12.83 -12.46 -27.83
C PRO A 360 13.92 -11.39 -28.04
N ASN A 361 15.10 -11.69 -27.46
CA ASN A 361 16.44 -11.19 -27.79
C ASN A 361 16.67 -9.68 -27.93
N ILE A 362 16.87 -9.04 -26.77
CA ILE A 362 17.62 -7.77 -26.64
C ILE A 362 19.09 -7.93 -27.14
N SER A 363 19.59 -9.14 -27.38
CA SER A 363 20.93 -9.36 -27.96
C SER A 363 21.04 -9.04 -29.46
N ASP A 364 19.94 -9.13 -30.22
CA ASP A 364 20.00 -9.09 -31.69
C ASP A 364 19.66 -7.69 -32.26
N LEU A 365 19.12 -6.80 -31.42
CA LEU A 365 18.76 -5.41 -31.77
C LEU A 365 19.91 -4.40 -31.59
N PHE A 366 21.08 -4.83 -31.11
CA PHE A 366 22.28 -4.00 -30.98
C PHE A 366 23.43 -4.40 -31.92
N ALA A 367 23.28 -5.43 -32.74
CA ALA A 367 24.32 -5.86 -33.69
C ALA A 367 24.45 -4.91 -34.91
N ASP A 368 23.34 -4.36 -35.40
CA ASP A 368 23.33 -3.53 -36.63
C ASP A 368 23.57 -2.03 -36.40
N ARG A 369 23.76 -1.59 -35.14
CA ARG A 369 24.04 -0.18 -34.81
C ARG A 369 25.48 0.09 -34.34
N ILE A 370 26.33 -0.92 -34.33
CA ILE A 370 27.78 -0.82 -34.04
C ILE A 370 28.62 -0.87 -35.35
N ALA A 371 28.05 -1.22 -36.49
CA ALA A 371 28.77 -1.28 -37.77
C ALA A 371 28.93 0.08 -38.50
N ASP A 372 28.20 1.14 -38.11
CA ASP A 372 28.20 2.43 -38.80
C ASP A 372 28.92 3.57 -38.04
N ILE A 373 29.60 3.29 -36.92
CA ILE A 373 30.41 4.27 -36.16
C ILE A 373 31.93 4.05 -36.32
N ASP A 374 32.37 3.07 -37.10
CA ASP A 374 33.81 2.71 -37.20
C ASP A 374 34.51 3.16 -38.51
N THR A 375 34.07 4.26 -39.14
CA THR A 375 34.80 4.82 -40.30
C THR A 375 35.06 6.33 -40.26
N GLN A 376 34.80 7.03 -39.14
CA GLN A 376 35.23 8.42 -38.97
C GLN A 376 35.61 8.75 -37.52
N ALA A 377 36.68 8.14 -37.00
CA ALA A 377 37.39 8.64 -35.82
C ALA A 377 38.85 8.16 -35.79
N ASP A 378 39.57 8.35 -36.90
CA ASP A 378 41.02 8.54 -36.80
C ASP A 378 41.26 9.94 -36.19
N THR A 379 42.13 9.96 -35.18
CA THR A 379 42.74 11.10 -34.48
C THR A 379 42.16 11.53 -33.11
N ASN A 380 43.04 11.40 -32.11
CA ASN A 380 43.03 11.88 -30.71
C ASN A 380 42.43 10.87 -29.71
N ASP A 381 43.15 9.87 -29.17
CA ASP A 381 44.45 9.88 -28.48
C ASP A 381 44.67 11.12 -27.57
N ILE A 382 44.95 10.88 -26.27
CA ILE A 382 45.36 11.80 -25.18
C ILE A 382 44.39 11.95 -23.96
N LEU A 383 43.22 11.30 -23.89
CA LEU A 383 42.38 11.36 -22.65
C LEU A 383 42.04 10.01 -21.99
N SER A 384 42.52 8.88 -22.50
CA SER A 384 42.31 7.55 -21.89
C SER A 384 43.25 7.22 -20.73
N ASP A 385 44.35 7.96 -20.56
CA ASP A 385 45.40 7.59 -19.61
C ASP A 385 45.20 8.12 -18.19
N GLN A 386 44.25 9.03 -17.95
CA GLN A 386 43.97 9.54 -16.59
C GLN A 386 42.85 8.80 -15.84
N TYR A 387 42.02 7.99 -16.51
CA TYR A 387 40.94 7.23 -15.85
C TYR A 387 41.25 5.73 -15.65
N ALA A 388 42.35 5.22 -16.20
CA ALA A 388 42.78 3.83 -16.02
C ALA A 388 43.55 3.57 -14.70
N GLU A 389 43.97 4.61 -13.96
CA GLU A 389 44.72 4.46 -12.71
C GLU A 389 43.85 4.40 -11.44
N GLN A 390 42.61 4.91 -11.46
CA GLN A 390 41.74 4.87 -10.26
C GLN A 390 40.90 3.59 -10.14
N THR A 391 40.71 2.85 -11.23
CA THR A 391 39.93 1.59 -11.23
C THR A 391 40.77 0.34 -10.96
N LYS A 392 42.10 0.46 -10.85
CA LYS A 392 43.01 -0.65 -10.51
C LYS A 392 43.18 -0.93 -9.01
N VAL A 393 42.53 -0.17 -8.12
CA VAL A 393 42.66 -0.34 -6.65
C VAL A 393 41.52 -1.15 -6.02
N ALA A 394 40.42 -1.44 -6.73
CA ALA A 394 39.25 -2.11 -6.13
C ALA A 394 39.03 -3.59 -6.56
N ILE A 395 39.86 -4.16 -7.44
CA ILE A 395 39.65 -5.53 -7.97
C ILE A 395 40.78 -6.52 -7.54
N SER A 396 41.75 -6.11 -6.72
CA SER A 396 42.88 -6.98 -6.29
C SER A 396 42.76 -7.60 -4.89
N THR A 397 41.61 -7.53 -4.20
CA THR A 397 41.45 -8.13 -2.85
C THR A 397 40.43 -9.26 -2.74
N ASP A 398 39.83 -9.73 -3.85
CA ASP A 398 38.79 -10.78 -3.78
C ASP A 398 39.14 -12.09 -4.51
N ASN A 399 40.43 -12.33 -4.79
CA ASN A 399 40.92 -13.54 -5.47
C ASN A 399 41.92 -14.39 -4.63
N SER A 400 41.86 -14.32 -3.30
CA SER A 400 42.76 -15.09 -2.43
C SER A 400 42.10 -15.96 -1.35
N LEU A 401 40.84 -16.41 -1.51
CA LEU A 401 40.19 -17.28 -0.50
C LEU A 401 39.36 -18.47 -1.02
N THR A 402 39.45 -18.86 -2.29
CA THR A 402 38.74 -20.05 -2.81
C THR A 402 39.64 -21.02 -3.57
N ALA A 403 40.84 -21.26 -3.07
CA ALA A 403 41.76 -22.28 -3.60
C ALA A 403 42.58 -22.96 -2.49
N GLU A 404 41.91 -23.57 -1.50
CA GLU A 404 42.55 -24.50 -0.56
C GLU A 404 41.53 -25.52 0.00
N ALA A 405 40.81 -26.23 -0.89
CA ALA A 405 40.05 -27.42 -0.52
C ALA A 405 39.68 -28.21 -1.78
N SER A 406 40.61 -29.04 -2.28
CA SER A 406 40.36 -30.25 -3.10
C SER A 406 41.70 -30.76 -3.65
N ASN A 407 42.43 -31.54 -2.87
CA ASN A 407 43.35 -32.55 -3.39
C ASN A 407 43.73 -33.53 -2.28
N VAL A 408 43.88 -34.80 -2.68
CA VAL A 408 44.39 -35.96 -1.94
C VAL A 408 43.34 -36.86 -1.24
N GLU A 409 42.67 -37.70 -2.04
CA GLU A 409 42.53 -39.16 -1.83
C GLU A 409 43.58 -39.81 -2.77
N GLN A 410 44.32 -40.91 -2.53
CA GLN A 410 44.22 -42.12 -1.70
C GLN A 410 45.62 -42.81 -1.74
N ASP A 411 46.08 -43.41 -0.63
CA ASP A 411 46.80 -44.72 -0.58
C ASP A 411 47.15 -45.04 0.89
N THR A 412 46.42 -45.95 1.53
CA THR A 412 46.73 -47.38 1.80
C THR A 412 47.61 -47.65 3.03
N ASP A 413 46.98 -48.39 3.96
CA ASP A 413 47.47 -49.44 4.85
C ASP A 413 48.58 -49.21 5.91
N ASP A 414 48.12 -49.41 7.15
CA ASP A 414 48.55 -50.45 8.10
C ASP A 414 49.26 -50.07 9.42
N THR A 415 48.69 -50.66 10.47
CA THR A 415 49.25 -51.09 11.76
C THR A 415 49.51 -50.12 12.93
N ASN A 416 48.76 -50.41 13.99
CA ASN A 416 49.19 -50.58 15.40
C ASN A 416 49.69 -49.39 16.23
N GLY A 417 48.90 -49.08 17.27
CA GLY A 417 49.36 -49.36 18.63
C GLY A 417 49.60 -48.19 19.57
N THR A 418 48.75 -48.13 20.61
CA THR A 418 49.20 -48.16 22.03
C THR A 418 49.61 -46.83 22.72
N ILE A 419 48.69 -46.34 23.57
CA ILE A 419 48.85 -45.95 25.01
C ILE A 419 49.68 -44.70 25.42
N GLN A 420 49.07 -43.96 26.37
CA GLN A 420 49.59 -43.27 27.57
C GLN A 420 49.66 -41.73 27.63
N ASP A 421 48.79 -41.20 28.51
CA ASP A 421 49.03 -40.28 29.65
C ASP A 421 50.31 -39.43 29.67
N ALA A 422 50.11 -38.12 29.81
CA ALA A 422 50.59 -37.29 30.93
C ALA A 422 49.96 -35.89 30.89
#